data_AF-A0A086K7I2-F1
#
_entry.id   AF-A0A086K7I2-F1
#
_cell.length_a   1.000
_cell.length_b   1.000
_cell.length_c   1.000
_cell.angle_alpha   90.00
_cell.angle_beta   90.00
_cell.angle_gamma   90.00
#
_symmetry.space_group_name_H-M   'P 1'
#
loop_
_entity.id
_entity.type
_entity.pdbx_description
1 polymer ?
#
loop_
_entity_poly.entity_id
_entity_poly.type
_entity_poly.pdbx_seq_one_letter_code
_entity_poly.pdbx_strand_id
1 'polypeptide(L)'
;GSAGTVGRGVGKKGPGGVQQLLGNEEAKRESVKTIIRFLCYSGFPQQLSPKIFVAPPRNLLVEIWNHLLRRACDDSVQVTNENANEEVPRLFKELGYPLTIAKSSMQAPNSAHQWPLHLHALSWLCELLIYESEVFSRDPLLNPAIEKKDALSAGAVVGEEMISRMLLHYYPQSGNGRDLTHLQQSLHSRLQRDVEQLESSIASRERQLARAQQELRRISAELEANAALPPEIDRLCGDLEKLKDGIKQQRSASEQQEKEIDAKQSRRNALQSEIRQVAAETQQLDAQVKEQGLSKAEVEKIRSEIHVLRERVALRSKDVEGQQLQLAGVEDEINRRGEELRVTTRTCNSLLQRCMQDTETAKFASDTAWASLSRFATSATLSGDSSSSFASSRGSSESRRSSSRPWAPQSHSEPEAKGNADEHLATHEQLLGVPWKAWKAELLRLVQSDKQVDAQSRRTDEKTIGEIEKLKKARQQLDSTRRTEERKISVLHEDLHKLEEQRAQQKQVLSSEIETLQRGVSEHRLAVEAELLKAERQANDLRLLYEKTEKENDAEVAARIDNLKKIQQDGLAAKREVLHALQQLVQNKEHACVGYEKDLLAVVSRSEKYTLGC
;
A
#
# COMPACT_ATOMS: atom_id res chain seq x y z
N GLY A 1 34.43 16.97 -41.47
CA GLY A 1 33.30 17.67 -42.10
C GLY A 1 33.84 18.85 -42.88
N SER A 2 33.35 19.02 -44.12
CA SER A 2 33.67 20.07 -45.10
C SER A 2 35.03 19.98 -45.81
N ALA A 3 35.16 18.98 -46.70
CA ALA A 3 36.07 19.05 -47.84
C ALA A 3 35.24 19.46 -49.06
N GLY A 4 35.48 20.67 -49.56
CA GLY A 4 34.81 21.22 -50.73
C GLY A 4 35.26 20.51 -52.01
N THR A 5 34.32 19.79 -52.60
CA THR A 5 34.41 19.16 -53.92
C THR A 5 34.57 20.23 -55.00
N VAL A 6 35.79 20.53 -55.43
CA VAL A 6 36.01 21.25 -56.69
C VAL A 6 36.14 20.20 -57.80
N GLY A 7 34.97 19.87 -58.36
CA GLY A 7 34.83 19.00 -59.51
C GLY A 7 35.55 19.56 -60.73
N ARG A 8 36.44 18.72 -61.27
CA ARG A 8 37.11 18.84 -62.56
C ARG A 8 36.16 19.26 -63.67
N GLY A 9 36.42 20.43 -64.24
CA GLY A 9 35.96 20.85 -65.55
C GLY A 9 37.14 21.19 -66.45
N VAL A 10 38.10 20.28 -66.64
CA VAL A 10 39.15 20.45 -67.66
C VAL A 10 38.70 19.72 -68.92
N GLY A 11 37.88 20.42 -69.71
CA GLY A 11 37.58 20.04 -71.07
C GLY A 11 38.88 19.94 -71.87
N LYS A 12 38.98 18.85 -72.65
CA LYS A 12 39.98 18.69 -73.71
C LYS A 12 39.97 19.92 -74.62
N LYS A 13 40.89 20.86 -74.40
CA LYS A 13 41.25 21.87 -75.39
C LYS A 13 42.59 21.44 -75.97
N GLY A 14 42.61 21.19 -77.28
CA GLY A 14 43.84 20.92 -78.02
C GLY A 14 44.85 22.08 -77.90
N PRO A 15 46.05 21.93 -78.49
CA PRO A 15 47.17 22.88 -78.34
C PRO A 15 46.83 24.35 -78.66
N GLY A 16 45.74 24.62 -79.38
CA GLY A 16 45.26 25.98 -79.67
C GLY A 16 44.74 26.78 -78.46
N GLY A 17 44.37 26.15 -77.35
CA GLY A 17 43.91 26.86 -76.14
C GLY A 17 45.03 27.53 -75.34
N VAL A 18 46.24 26.95 -75.37
CA VAL A 18 47.41 27.46 -74.63
C VAL A 18 48.11 28.58 -75.42
N GLN A 19 48.06 28.54 -76.75
CA GLN A 19 48.53 29.64 -77.61
C GLN A 19 47.70 30.93 -77.43
N GLN A 20 46.41 30.84 -77.06
CA GLN A 20 45.59 32.01 -76.74
C GLN A 20 46.02 32.73 -75.45
N LEU A 21 46.65 32.03 -74.50
CA LEU A 21 47.15 32.62 -73.24
C LEU A 21 48.39 33.50 -73.45
N LEU A 22 49.20 33.22 -74.47
CA LEU A 22 50.41 33.97 -74.81
C LEU A 22 50.12 35.41 -75.29
N GLY A 23 48.88 35.67 -75.74
CA GLY A 23 48.47 36.98 -76.28
C GLY A 23 47.87 37.96 -75.26
N ASN A 24 47.52 37.51 -74.04
CA ASN A 24 46.84 38.35 -73.06
C ASN A 24 47.84 39.21 -72.26
N GLU A 25 47.76 40.54 -72.40
CA GLU A 25 48.64 41.51 -71.72
C GLU A 25 48.55 41.44 -70.18
N GLU A 26 47.40 41.04 -69.64
CA GLU A 26 47.22 40.89 -68.19
C GLU A 26 47.94 39.64 -67.67
N ALA A 27 47.88 38.53 -68.41
CA ALA A 27 48.60 37.30 -68.08
C ALA A 27 50.13 37.45 -68.18
N LYS A 28 50.61 38.24 -69.16
CA LYS A 28 52.03 38.60 -69.27
C LYS A 28 52.50 39.40 -68.06
N ARG A 29 51.70 40.39 -67.63
CA ARG A 29 52.01 41.20 -66.44
C ARG A 29 52.09 40.36 -65.18
N GLU A 30 51.17 39.42 -65.00
CA GLU A 30 51.17 38.53 -63.84
C GLU A 30 52.35 37.54 -63.87
N SER A 31 52.67 36.98 -65.04
CA SER A 31 53.85 36.13 -65.25
C SER A 31 55.15 36.86 -64.83
N VAL A 32 55.30 38.12 -65.23
CA VAL A 32 56.46 38.95 -64.84
C VAL A 32 56.52 39.16 -63.33
N LYS A 33 55.38 39.41 -62.66
CA LYS A 33 55.36 39.55 -61.20
C LYS A 33 55.77 38.26 -60.50
N THR A 34 55.24 37.11 -60.94
CA THR A 34 55.57 35.80 -60.38
C THR A 34 57.06 35.50 -60.50
N ILE A 35 57.63 35.73 -61.69
CA ILE A 35 59.06 35.54 -61.95
C ILE A 35 59.90 36.45 -61.06
N ILE A 36 59.59 37.75 -60.98
CA ILE A 36 60.35 38.69 -60.14
C ILE A 36 60.26 38.29 -58.66
N ARG A 37 59.05 37.98 -58.17
CA ARG A 37 58.84 37.58 -56.77
C ARG A 37 59.68 36.34 -56.44
N PHE A 38 59.69 35.34 -57.33
CA PHE A 38 60.44 34.11 -57.14
C PHE A 38 61.96 34.32 -57.26
N LEU A 39 62.43 35.10 -58.22
CA LEU A 39 63.86 35.39 -58.38
C LEU A 39 64.41 36.18 -57.19
N CYS A 40 63.64 37.13 -56.64
CA CYS A 40 63.99 37.82 -55.40
C CYS A 40 64.02 36.87 -54.21
N TYR A 41 63.04 35.97 -54.08
CA TYR A 41 63.01 34.97 -53.00
C TYR A 41 64.18 33.97 -53.09
N SER A 42 64.52 33.52 -54.30
CA SER A 42 65.53 32.50 -54.55
C SER A 42 66.98 33.01 -54.56
N GLY A 43 67.18 34.30 -54.26
CA GLY A 43 68.51 34.92 -54.11
C GLY A 43 69.24 35.21 -55.43
N PHE A 44 68.51 35.54 -56.51
CA PHE A 44 69.14 35.92 -57.77
C PHE A 44 70.04 37.17 -57.61
N PRO A 45 71.28 37.18 -58.13
CA PRO A 45 72.29 38.19 -57.79
C PRO A 45 72.01 39.61 -58.31
N GLN A 46 71.14 39.76 -59.32
CA GLN A 46 70.83 41.07 -59.90
C GLN A 46 69.45 41.58 -59.44
N GLN A 47 69.34 42.88 -59.19
CA GLN A 47 68.05 43.52 -58.89
C GLN A 47 67.21 43.68 -60.16
N LEU A 48 66.05 43.02 -60.20
CA LEU A 48 65.18 43.00 -61.38
C LEU A 48 63.99 43.95 -61.22
N SER A 49 63.82 44.87 -62.17
CA SER A 49 62.63 45.73 -62.28
C SER A 49 61.66 45.18 -63.34
N PRO A 50 60.32 45.32 -63.18
CA PRO A 50 59.35 44.92 -64.18
C PRO A 50 59.59 45.50 -65.59
N LYS A 51 60.27 46.66 -65.68
CA LYS A 51 60.61 47.31 -66.96
C LYS A 51 61.61 46.51 -67.81
N ILE A 52 62.46 45.68 -67.19
CA ILE A 52 63.50 44.90 -67.88
C ILE A 52 62.88 43.74 -68.67
N PHE A 53 61.74 43.22 -68.24
CA PHE A 53 61.03 42.10 -68.87
C PHE A 53 60.15 42.51 -70.06
N VAL A 54 60.14 43.79 -70.46
CA VAL A 54 59.50 44.24 -71.69
C VAL A 54 60.32 43.82 -72.92
N ALA A 55 61.65 43.90 -72.82
CA ALA A 55 62.58 43.46 -73.86
C ALA A 55 63.91 43.04 -73.20
N PRO A 56 63.94 41.87 -72.53
CA PRO A 56 65.12 41.46 -71.77
C PRO A 56 66.30 41.10 -72.71
N PRO A 57 67.54 41.43 -72.34
CA PRO A 57 68.71 41.01 -73.12
C PRO A 57 68.92 39.50 -73.02
N ARG A 58 69.40 38.87 -74.10
CA ARG A 58 69.59 37.41 -74.17
C ARG A 58 70.47 36.88 -73.04
N ASN A 59 71.55 37.58 -72.69
CA ASN A 59 72.46 37.17 -71.61
C ASN A 59 71.73 37.06 -70.26
N LEU A 60 70.87 38.03 -69.95
CA LEU A 60 70.07 38.01 -68.73
C LEU A 60 69.08 36.84 -68.72
N LEU A 61 68.46 36.53 -69.87
CA LEU A 61 67.56 35.38 -69.96
C LEU A 61 68.30 34.06 -69.73
N VAL A 62 69.51 33.92 -70.29
CA VAL A 62 70.36 32.74 -70.06
C VAL A 62 70.74 32.62 -68.58
N GLU A 63 71.07 33.72 -67.91
CA GLU A 63 71.33 33.73 -66.47
C GLU A 63 70.09 33.33 -65.65
N ILE A 64 68.91 33.82 -66.02
CA ILE A 64 67.65 33.46 -65.38
C ILE A 64 67.33 31.98 -65.59
N TRP A 65 67.43 31.46 -66.82
CA TRP A 65 67.22 30.04 -67.10
C TRP A 65 68.22 29.16 -66.35
N ASN A 66 69.50 29.52 -66.33
CA ASN A 66 70.52 28.80 -65.59
C ASN A 66 70.20 28.74 -64.09
N HIS A 67 69.79 29.88 -63.50
CA HIS A 67 69.41 29.92 -62.08
C HIS A 67 68.19 29.05 -61.77
N LEU A 68 67.14 29.13 -62.58
CA LEU A 68 65.91 28.36 -62.36
C LEU A 68 66.11 26.86 -62.62
N LEU A 69 66.81 26.49 -63.69
CA LEU A 69 67.01 25.09 -64.07
C LEU A 69 67.96 24.36 -63.12
N ARG A 70 68.96 25.05 -62.55
CA ARG A 70 69.77 24.47 -61.45
C ARG A 70 68.93 24.13 -60.25
N ARG A 71 68.02 25.03 -59.86
CA ARG A 71 67.13 24.79 -58.72
C ARG A 71 66.09 23.71 -58.99
N ALA A 72 65.65 23.55 -60.24
CA ALA A 72 64.67 22.53 -60.62
C ALA A 72 65.26 21.12 -60.81
N CYS A 73 66.52 21.02 -61.20
CA CYS A 73 67.17 19.74 -61.51
C CYS A 73 68.24 19.40 -60.47
N ASP A 74 69.40 20.07 -60.58
CA ASP A 74 70.57 19.85 -59.73
C ASP A 74 71.63 20.94 -60.01
N ASP A 75 72.54 21.16 -59.06
CA ASP A 75 73.66 22.11 -59.18
C ASP A 75 74.67 21.72 -60.28
N SER A 76 74.61 20.46 -60.76
CA SER A 76 75.42 19.95 -61.86
C SER A 76 75.02 20.52 -63.24
N VAL A 77 73.81 21.09 -63.38
CA VAL A 77 73.33 21.67 -64.65
C VAL A 77 73.96 23.05 -64.89
N GLN A 78 74.58 23.23 -66.05
CA GLN A 78 75.23 24.49 -66.44
C GLN A 78 74.69 24.98 -67.78
N VAL A 79 73.81 25.99 -67.75
CA VAL A 79 73.31 26.65 -68.95
C VAL A 79 74.16 27.90 -69.20
N THR A 80 74.89 27.90 -70.31
CA THR A 80 75.79 28.96 -70.77
C THR A 80 75.27 29.55 -72.08
N ASN A 81 75.81 30.68 -72.53
CA ASN A 81 75.33 31.34 -73.74
C ASN A 81 75.54 30.50 -75.01
N GLU A 82 76.55 29.63 -74.98
CA GLU A 82 76.97 28.73 -76.05
C GLU A 82 76.03 27.51 -76.15
N ASN A 83 75.61 26.93 -75.03
CA ASN A 83 74.78 25.72 -75.00
C ASN A 83 73.28 25.97 -74.81
N ALA A 84 72.86 27.20 -74.46
CA ALA A 84 71.47 27.54 -74.15
C ALA A 84 70.48 27.17 -75.27
N ASN A 85 70.92 27.22 -76.53
CA ASN A 85 70.06 26.89 -77.67
C ASN A 85 69.68 25.40 -77.73
N GLU A 86 70.46 24.51 -77.11
CA GLU A 86 70.23 23.07 -77.08
C GLU A 86 69.71 22.62 -75.71
N GLU A 87 70.34 23.09 -74.63
CA GLU A 87 70.03 22.67 -73.27
C GLU A 87 68.67 23.19 -72.79
N VAL A 88 68.32 24.45 -73.07
CA VAL A 88 67.04 25.02 -72.58
C VAL A 88 65.85 24.25 -73.19
N PRO A 89 65.72 24.07 -74.52
CA PRO A 89 64.66 23.25 -75.09
C PRO A 89 64.62 21.81 -74.58
N ARG A 90 65.80 21.19 -74.39
CA ARG A 90 65.92 19.81 -73.89
C ARG A 90 65.39 19.69 -72.48
N LEU A 91 65.85 20.54 -71.56
CA LEU A 91 65.47 20.51 -70.15
C LEU A 91 63.98 20.84 -69.96
N PHE A 92 63.43 21.83 -70.68
CA PHE A 92 61.98 22.09 -70.61
C PHE A 92 61.15 20.90 -71.12
N LYS A 93 61.64 20.16 -72.13
CA LYS A 93 60.98 18.94 -72.61
C LYS A 93 61.07 17.80 -71.58
N GLU A 94 62.23 17.61 -70.95
CA GLU A 94 62.44 16.59 -69.90
C GLU A 94 61.58 16.89 -68.65
N LEU A 95 61.44 18.17 -68.27
CA LEU A 95 60.56 18.62 -67.19
C LEU A 95 59.05 18.54 -67.54
N GLY A 96 58.70 18.18 -68.77
CA GLY A 96 57.31 18.01 -69.19
C GLY A 96 56.57 19.30 -69.53
N TYR A 97 57.28 20.35 -69.95
CA TYR A 97 56.67 21.62 -70.34
C TYR A 97 55.67 21.42 -71.50
N PRO A 98 54.42 21.90 -71.38
CA PRO A 98 53.35 21.58 -72.32
C PRO A 98 53.49 22.20 -73.72
N LEU A 99 54.34 23.20 -73.91
CA LEU A 99 54.58 23.85 -75.21
C LEU A 99 55.97 23.52 -75.75
N THR A 100 56.10 23.34 -77.06
CA THR A 100 57.40 23.05 -77.67
C THR A 100 58.21 24.34 -77.86
N ILE A 101 59.39 24.40 -77.25
CA ILE A 101 60.39 25.45 -77.51
C ILE A 101 61.33 24.94 -78.61
N ALA A 102 61.28 25.56 -79.79
CA ALA A 102 62.17 25.17 -80.90
C ALA A 102 63.57 25.75 -80.72
N LYS A 103 64.61 25.04 -81.18
CA LYS A 103 66.01 25.52 -81.19
C LYS A 103 66.19 26.87 -81.90
N SER A 104 65.41 27.11 -82.97
CA SER A 104 65.39 28.40 -83.68
C SER A 104 64.82 29.54 -82.84
N SER A 105 63.89 29.28 -81.93
CA SER A 105 63.31 30.29 -81.02
C SER A 105 64.34 30.83 -80.02
N MET A 106 65.36 30.04 -79.69
CA MET A 106 66.44 30.40 -78.76
C MET A 106 67.51 31.33 -79.36
N GLN A 107 67.54 31.49 -80.68
CA GLN A 107 68.46 32.43 -81.33
C GLN A 107 68.10 33.90 -81.03
N ALA A 108 66.80 34.20 -80.96
CA ALA A 108 66.26 35.52 -80.63
C ALA A 108 65.07 35.41 -79.66
N PRO A 109 65.30 34.99 -78.40
CA PRO A 109 64.23 34.69 -77.45
C PRO A 109 63.48 35.95 -76.98
N ASN A 110 64.08 37.12 -77.16
CA ASN A 110 63.50 38.43 -76.83
C ASN A 110 62.72 39.06 -78.00
N SER A 111 62.58 38.38 -79.14
CA SER A 111 61.76 38.84 -80.27
C SER A 111 60.29 38.95 -79.87
N ALA A 112 59.58 39.98 -80.34
CA ALA A 112 58.18 40.24 -79.98
C ALA A 112 57.24 39.03 -80.17
N HIS A 113 57.53 38.16 -81.15
CA HIS A 113 56.72 36.97 -81.43
C HIS A 113 57.13 35.73 -80.61
N GLN A 114 58.36 35.70 -80.08
CA GLN A 114 58.91 34.55 -79.33
C GLN A 114 58.91 34.81 -77.82
N TRP A 115 59.05 36.07 -77.40
CA TRP A 115 59.12 36.46 -76.00
C TRP A 115 57.93 35.98 -75.16
N PRO A 116 56.67 36.04 -75.63
CA PRO A 116 55.55 35.50 -74.85
C PRO A 116 55.69 34.02 -74.50
N LEU A 117 56.22 33.20 -75.41
CA LEU A 117 56.45 31.77 -75.18
C LEU A 117 57.48 31.55 -74.06
N HIS A 118 58.61 32.27 -74.15
CA HIS A 118 59.69 32.19 -73.17
C HIS A 118 59.28 32.73 -71.80
N LEU A 119 58.51 33.82 -71.78
CA LEU A 119 57.96 34.39 -70.55
C LEU A 119 57.02 33.40 -69.86
N HIS A 120 56.14 32.73 -70.62
CA HIS A 120 55.26 31.72 -70.08
C HIS A 120 56.04 30.49 -69.58
N ALA A 121 57.06 30.04 -70.30
CA ALA A 121 57.93 28.94 -69.86
C ALA A 121 58.63 29.26 -68.53
N LEU A 122 59.15 30.48 -68.38
CA LEU A 122 59.75 30.96 -67.13
C LEU A 122 58.73 31.03 -65.99
N SER A 123 57.53 31.56 -66.22
CA SER A 123 56.47 31.63 -65.20
C SER A 123 56.05 30.24 -64.76
N TRP A 124 55.83 29.33 -65.71
CA TRP A 124 55.48 27.95 -65.43
C TRP A 124 56.54 27.25 -64.57
N LEU A 125 57.82 27.45 -64.87
CA LEU A 125 58.90 26.86 -64.09
C LEU A 125 58.94 27.45 -62.67
N CYS A 126 58.77 28.77 -62.52
CA CYS A 126 58.67 29.41 -61.20
C CYS A 126 57.47 28.89 -60.40
N GLU A 127 56.29 28.76 -61.02
CA GLU A 127 55.09 28.22 -60.39
C GLU A 127 55.28 26.76 -59.96
N LEU A 128 55.94 25.95 -60.79
CA LEU A 128 56.28 24.57 -60.47
C LEU A 128 57.23 24.48 -59.27
N LEU A 129 58.27 25.33 -59.22
CA LEU A 129 59.20 25.40 -58.10
C LEU A 129 58.54 25.91 -56.81
N ILE A 130 57.62 26.86 -56.91
CA ILE A 130 56.83 27.32 -55.76
C ILE A 130 55.97 26.17 -55.24
N TYR A 131 55.25 25.48 -56.13
CA TYR A 131 54.44 24.32 -55.77
C TYR A 131 55.27 23.22 -55.11
N GLU A 132 56.43 22.91 -55.68
CA GLU A 132 57.37 21.95 -55.10
C GLU A 132 57.74 22.36 -53.67
N SER A 133 58.15 23.61 -53.48
CA SER A 133 58.51 24.11 -52.15
C SER A 133 57.34 24.03 -51.16
N GLU A 134 56.11 24.37 -51.56
CA GLU A 134 54.96 24.40 -50.66
C GLU A 134 54.42 23.01 -50.33
N VAL A 135 54.45 22.08 -51.28
CA VAL A 135 53.89 20.73 -51.11
C VAL A 135 54.89 19.81 -50.45
N PHE A 136 56.14 19.79 -50.91
CA PHE A 136 57.15 18.90 -50.33
C PHE A 136 57.68 19.40 -48.98
N SER A 137 57.61 20.71 -48.67
CA SER A 137 57.87 21.20 -47.30
C SER A 137 56.77 20.83 -46.31
N ARG A 138 55.57 20.46 -46.79
CA ARG A 138 54.45 19.99 -45.96
C ARG A 138 54.41 18.48 -45.84
N ASP A 139 55.24 17.75 -46.59
CA ASP A 139 55.34 16.31 -46.47
C ASP A 139 56.03 15.95 -45.14
N PRO A 140 55.35 15.26 -44.22
CA PRO A 140 55.94 14.82 -42.95
C PRO A 140 57.16 13.90 -43.13
N LEU A 141 57.32 13.29 -44.32
CA LEU A 141 58.47 12.45 -44.68
C LEU A 141 59.73 13.29 -44.94
N LEU A 142 59.58 14.51 -45.44
CA LEU A 142 60.69 15.39 -45.85
C LEU A 142 60.95 16.54 -44.87
N ASN A 143 59.98 16.89 -44.02
CA ASN A 143 60.12 17.96 -43.03
C ASN A 143 60.03 17.45 -41.58
N PRO A 144 61.15 17.33 -40.85
CA PRO A 144 61.18 16.81 -39.48
C PRO A 144 60.54 17.72 -38.43
N ALA A 145 60.18 18.96 -38.77
CA ALA A 145 59.57 19.92 -37.86
C ALA A 145 58.05 19.77 -37.68
N ILE A 146 57.39 18.91 -38.46
CA ILE A 146 55.95 18.68 -38.36
C ILE A 146 55.70 17.59 -37.29
N GLU A 147 55.68 18.00 -36.02
CA GLU A 147 55.30 17.15 -34.90
C GLU A 147 53.80 16.77 -35.01
N LYS A 148 53.52 15.50 -35.33
CA LYS A 148 52.15 14.98 -35.36
C LYS A 148 51.65 14.64 -33.96
N LYS A 149 50.70 15.43 -33.48
CA LYS A 149 49.86 15.17 -32.30
C LYS A 149 48.96 13.92 -32.42
N ASP A 150 48.87 13.32 -33.61
CA ASP A 150 47.96 12.20 -33.94
C ASP A 150 48.67 10.89 -34.36
N ALA A 151 49.98 10.75 -34.08
CA ALA A 151 50.75 9.56 -34.48
C ALA A 151 50.43 8.27 -33.68
N LEU A 152 49.50 8.31 -32.72
CA LEU A 152 49.10 7.12 -31.94
C LEU A 152 48.15 6.17 -32.68
N SER A 153 47.59 6.55 -33.84
CA SER A 153 46.65 5.71 -34.59
C SER A 153 47.32 4.67 -35.50
N ALA A 154 48.61 4.83 -35.81
CA ALA A 154 49.31 4.01 -36.80
C ALA A 154 50.62 3.41 -36.26
N GLY A 155 50.55 2.68 -35.14
CA GLY A 155 51.72 2.15 -34.42
C GLY A 155 52.71 1.32 -35.26
N ALA A 156 52.26 0.66 -36.35
CA ALA A 156 53.15 -0.10 -37.23
C ALA A 156 53.85 0.75 -38.29
N VAL A 157 53.14 1.73 -38.88
CA VAL A 157 53.67 2.58 -39.96
C VAL A 157 54.69 3.59 -39.41
N VAL A 158 54.49 4.07 -38.19
CA VAL A 158 55.43 4.97 -37.51
C VAL A 158 56.76 4.26 -37.18
N GLY A 159 56.73 2.95 -36.91
CA GLY A 159 57.93 2.16 -36.60
C GLY A 159 58.88 2.01 -37.80
N GLU A 160 58.35 1.57 -38.94
CA GLU A 160 59.16 1.39 -40.16
C GLU A 160 59.69 2.72 -40.71
N GLU A 161 58.87 3.78 -40.67
CA GLU A 161 59.26 5.12 -41.11
C GLU A 161 60.32 5.73 -40.17
N MET A 162 60.18 5.54 -38.85
CA MET A 162 61.16 5.99 -37.85
C MET A 162 62.49 5.28 -38.04
N ILE A 163 62.49 3.96 -38.20
CA ILE A 163 63.71 3.17 -38.42
C ILE A 163 64.40 3.63 -39.69
N SER A 164 63.64 3.82 -40.78
CA SER A 164 64.18 4.29 -42.07
C SER A 164 64.81 5.69 -41.97
N ARG A 165 64.18 6.61 -41.23
CA ARG A 165 64.70 7.97 -41.01
C ARG A 165 65.95 7.98 -40.15
N MET A 166 65.97 7.20 -39.09
CA MET A 166 67.17 7.06 -38.24
C MET A 166 68.30 6.42 -39.04
N LEU A 167 68.03 5.35 -39.81
CA LEU A 167 69.02 4.73 -40.68
C LEU A 167 69.63 5.77 -41.65
N LEU A 168 68.79 6.58 -42.31
CA LEU A 168 69.25 7.60 -43.26
C LEU A 168 70.10 8.70 -42.61
N HIS A 169 69.79 9.11 -41.38
CA HIS A 169 70.57 10.10 -40.64
C HIS A 169 71.95 9.56 -40.21
N TYR A 170 72.01 8.32 -39.74
CA TYR A 170 73.24 7.73 -39.22
C TYR A 170 74.11 7.09 -40.32
N TYR A 171 73.56 6.75 -41.48
CA TYR A 171 74.30 6.11 -42.58
C TYR A 171 75.52 6.91 -43.09
N PRO A 172 75.44 8.25 -43.31
CA PRO A 172 76.60 9.07 -43.68
C PRO A 172 77.63 9.19 -42.55
N GLN A 173 77.16 9.19 -41.30
CA GLN A 173 78.00 9.37 -40.10
C GLN A 173 78.75 8.09 -39.75
N SER A 174 78.20 6.92 -40.08
CA SER A 174 78.78 5.59 -39.86
C SER A 174 79.80 5.15 -40.92
N GLY A 175 80.28 6.06 -41.78
CA GLY A 175 81.31 5.76 -42.79
C GLY A 175 80.89 4.62 -43.73
N ASN A 176 79.70 4.73 -44.34
CA ASN A 176 79.06 3.70 -45.18
C ASN A 176 78.69 2.42 -44.40
N GLY A 177 78.19 2.56 -43.18
CA GLY A 177 77.57 1.46 -42.42
C GLY A 177 78.53 0.49 -41.72
N ARG A 178 79.78 0.90 -41.46
CA ARG A 178 80.78 0.04 -40.80
C ARG A 178 80.55 -0.10 -39.29
N ASP A 179 79.93 0.88 -38.66
CA ASP A 179 79.57 0.82 -37.24
C ASP A 179 78.16 1.36 -37.02
N LEU A 180 77.23 0.46 -36.69
CA LEU A 180 75.81 0.76 -36.42
C LEU A 180 75.48 0.65 -34.93
N THR A 181 76.47 0.44 -34.05
CA THR A 181 76.25 0.22 -32.61
C THR A 181 75.54 1.41 -31.95
N HIS A 182 75.97 2.63 -32.28
CA HIS A 182 75.34 3.86 -31.79
C HIS A 182 73.89 4.03 -32.27
N LEU A 183 73.59 3.65 -33.52
CA LEU A 183 72.23 3.61 -34.04
C LEU A 183 71.38 2.57 -33.28
N GLN A 184 71.92 1.36 -33.06
CA GLN A 184 71.23 0.30 -32.32
C GLN A 184 70.90 0.72 -30.89
N GLN A 185 71.86 1.33 -30.17
CA GLN A 185 71.64 1.86 -28.82
C GLN A 185 70.61 3.00 -28.80
N SER A 186 70.67 3.90 -29.78
CA SER A 186 69.72 5.03 -29.88
C SER A 186 68.30 4.54 -30.22
N LEU A 187 68.17 3.55 -31.09
CA LEU A 187 66.89 2.92 -31.42
C LEU A 187 66.33 2.17 -30.20
N HIS A 188 67.17 1.38 -29.53
CA HIS A 188 66.75 0.61 -28.36
C HIS A 188 66.27 1.51 -27.21
N SER A 189 67.05 2.55 -26.87
CA SER A 189 66.67 3.52 -25.83
C SER A 189 65.41 4.34 -26.18
N ARG A 190 65.12 4.54 -27.46
CA ARG A 190 63.88 5.19 -27.90
C ARG A 190 62.69 4.25 -27.83
N LEU A 191 62.81 3.04 -28.37
CA LEU A 191 61.75 2.02 -28.28
C LEU A 191 61.42 1.70 -26.83
N GLN A 192 62.41 1.62 -25.95
CA GLN A 192 62.19 1.39 -24.53
C GLN A 192 61.38 2.51 -23.89
N ARG A 193 61.68 3.79 -24.19
CA ARG A 193 60.87 4.92 -23.71
C ARG A 193 59.44 4.89 -24.24
N ASP A 194 59.27 4.55 -25.51
CA ASP A 194 57.94 4.45 -26.12
C ASP A 194 57.13 3.31 -25.49
N VAL A 195 57.78 2.17 -25.18
CA VAL A 195 57.17 1.06 -24.43
C VAL A 195 56.75 1.50 -23.03
N GLU A 196 57.64 2.14 -22.26
CA GLU A 196 57.33 2.64 -20.91
C GLU A 196 56.17 3.66 -20.92
N GLN A 197 56.11 4.52 -21.94
CA GLN A 197 55.00 5.44 -22.15
C GLN A 197 53.69 4.72 -22.48
N LEU A 198 53.74 3.70 -23.34
CA LEU A 198 52.56 2.89 -23.67
C LEU A 198 52.08 2.10 -22.46
N GLU A 199 52.97 1.47 -21.70
CA GLU A 199 52.66 0.74 -20.47
C GLU A 199 52.02 1.65 -19.42
N SER A 200 52.58 2.84 -19.19
CA SER A 200 51.99 3.81 -18.27
C SER A 200 50.61 4.31 -18.75
N SER A 201 50.42 4.48 -20.06
CA SER A 201 49.13 4.83 -20.67
C SER A 201 48.10 3.72 -20.52
N ILE A 202 48.49 2.46 -20.75
CA ILE A 202 47.65 1.28 -20.56
C ILE A 202 47.23 1.17 -19.10
N ALA A 203 48.19 1.22 -18.16
CA ALA A 203 47.91 1.15 -16.73
C ALA A 203 46.98 2.27 -16.25
N SER A 204 47.12 3.49 -16.80
CA SER A 204 46.21 4.61 -16.53
C SER A 204 44.79 4.31 -17.02
N ARG A 205 44.66 3.82 -18.26
CA ARG A 205 43.36 3.44 -18.85
C ARG A 205 42.70 2.27 -18.12
N GLU A 206 43.45 1.27 -17.69
CA GLU A 206 42.94 0.17 -16.88
C GLU A 206 42.39 0.65 -15.53
N ARG A 207 43.08 1.59 -14.86
CA ARG A 207 42.55 2.21 -13.64
C ARG A 207 41.26 2.99 -13.89
N GLN A 208 41.19 3.71 -15.01
CA GLN A 208 39.96 4.42 -15.40
C GLN A 208 38.82 3.44 -15.67
N LEU A 209 39.09 2.34 -16.37
CA LEU A 209 38.12 1.29 -16.65
C LEU A 209 37.61 0.64 -15.36
N ALA A 210 38.50 0.32 -14.42
CA ALA A 210 38.13 -0.26 -13.13
C ALA A 210 37.23 0.68 -12.29
N ARG A 211 37.55 1.98 -12.27
CA ARG A 211 36.70 3.00 -11.61
C ARG A 211 35.33 3.09 -12.25
N ALA A 212 35.27 3.17 -13.58
CA ALA A 212 34.01 3.22 -14.31
C ALA A 212 33.15 1.96 -14.07
N GLN A 213 33.78 0.78 -14.02
CA GLN A 213 33.09 -0.48 -13.69
C GLN A 213 32.55 -0.49 -12.25
N GLN A 214 33.29 0.06 -11.29
CA GLN A 214 32.83 0.17 -9.90
C GLN A 214 31.65 1.13 -9.77
N GLU A 215 31.71 2.29 -10.44
CA GLU A 215 30.60 3.25 -10.49
C GLU A 215 29.36 2.63 -11.12
N LEU A 216 29.52 1.89 -12.22
CA LEU A 216 28.41 1.21 -12.88
C LEU A 216 27.77 0.15 -11.98
N ARG A 217 28.57 -0.63 -11.24
CA ARG A 217 28.06 -1.59 -10.24
C ARG A 217 27.29 -0.87 -9.13
N ARG A 218 27.80 0.24 -8.61
CA ARG A 218 27.12 1.04 -7.59
C ARG A 218 25.79 1.56 -8.09
N ILE A 219 25.76 2.20 -9.26
CA ILE A 219 24.53 2.72 -9.86
C ILE A 219 23.53 1.59 -10.12
N SER A 220 23.98 0.42 -10.60
CA SER A 220 23.09 -0.73 -10.78
C SER A 220 22.48 -1.21 -9.48
N ALA A 221 23.24 -1.27 -8.38
CA ALA A 221 22.72 -1.68 -7.07
C ALA A 221 21.72 -0.65 -6.51
N GLU A 222 21.98 0.65 -6.68
CA GLU A 222 21.04 1.72 -6.32
C GLU A 222 19.74 1.63 -7.16
N LEU A 223 19.85 1.27 -8.45
CA LEU A 223 18.70 1.10 -9.32
C LEU A 223 17.82 -0.08 -8.90
N GLU A 224 18.42 -1.23 -8.57
CA GLU A 224 17.71 -2.42 -8.06
C GLU A 224 17.04 -2.14 -6.70
N ALA A 225 17.73 -1.44 -5.80
CA ALA A 225 17.15 -1.02 -4.52
C ALA A 225 15.96 -0.08 -4.72
N ASN A 226 16.07 0.87 -5.67
CA ASN A 226 14.95 1.74 -6.04
C ASN A 226 13.80 0.98 -6.71
N ALA A 227 14.08 -0.05 -7.51
CA ALA A 227 13.04 -0.88 -8.12
C ALA A 227 12.24 -1.71 -7.09
N ALA A 228 12.82 -1.98 -5.91
CA ALA A 228 12.13 -2.63 -4.80
C ALA A 228 11.22 -1.69 -3.97
N LEU A 229 11.34 -0.37 -4.12
CA LEU A 229 10.51 0.60 -3.38
C LEU A 229 9.05 0.69 -3.89
N PRO A 230 8.75 0.73 -5.20
CA PRO A 230 7.38 0.76 -5.72
C PRO A 230 6.45 -0.34 -5.16
N PRO A 231 6.83 -1.64 -5.15
CA PRO A 231 5.94 -2.66 -4.62
C PRO A 231 5.70 -2.52 -3.10
N GLU A 232 6.68 -2.02 -2.33
CA GLU A 232 6.47 -1.73 -0.90
C GLU A 232 5.57 -0.51 -0.71
N ILE A 233 5.70 0.52 -1.55
CA ILE A 233 4.78 1.66 -1.56
C ILE A 233 3.35 1.19 -1.87
N ASP A 234 3.16 0.34 -2.89
CA ASP A 234 1.85 -0.21 -3.25
C ASP A 234 1.25 -1.05 -2.10
N ARG A 235 2.10 -1.85 -1.43
CA ARG A 235 1.70 -2.62 -0.23
C ARG A 235 1.23 -1.70 0.89
N LEU A 236 1.99 -0.65 1.19
CA LEU A 236 1.65 0.34 2.20
C LEU A 236 0.40 1.15 1.84
N CYS A 237 0.21 1.49 0.56
CA CYS A 237 -1.00 2.13 0.06
C CYS A 237 -2.23 1.23 0.28
N GLY A 238 -2.13 -0.07 -0.03
CA GLY A 238 -3.19 -1.04 0.23
C GLY A 238 -3.50 -1.21 1.72
N ASP A 239 -2.47 -1.21 2.58
CA ASP A 239 -2.66 -1.28 4.03
C ASP A 239 -3.30 0.02 4.58
N LEU A 240 -2.93 1.19 4.06
CA LEU A 240 -3.58 2.47 4.39
C LEU A 240 -5.05 2.50 3.98
N GLU A 241 -5.41 1.93 2.83
CA GLU A 241 -6.81 1.83 2.41
C GLU A 241 -7.62 0.92 3.35
N LYS A 242 -7.08 -0.26 3.71
CA LYS A 242 -7.72 -1.16 4.70
C LYS A 242 -7.89 -0.47 6.05
N LEU A 243 -6.90 0.26 6.52
CA LEU A 243 -6.99 1.03 7.78
C LEU A 243 -8.04 2.13 7.68
N LYS A 244 -8.09 2.88 6.57
CA LYS A 244 -9.13 3.90 6.35
C LYS A 244 -10.53 3.28 6.36
N ASP A 245 -10.71 2.15 5.70
CA ASP A 245 -12.02 1.48 5.66
C ASP A 245 -12.38 0.86 7.02
N GLY A 246 -11.42 0.31 7.75
CA GLY A 246 -11.59 -0.10 9.14
C GLY A 246 -12.00 1.06 10.05
N ILE A 247 -11.38 2.24 9.90
CA ILE A 247 -11.76 3.45 10.63
C ILE A 247 -13.18 3.90 10.28
N LYS A 248 -13.57 3.87 9.00
CA LYS A 248 -14.95 4.19 8.58
C LYS A 248 -15.96 3.23 9.19
N GLN A 249 -15.70 1.92 9.14
CA GLN A 249 -16.55 0.90 9.75
C GLN A 249 -16.68 1.14 11.26
N GLN A 250 -15.57 1.36 11.96
CA GLN A 250 -15.58 1.62 13.40
C GLN A 250 -16.34 2.90 13.76
N ARG A 251 -16.20 3.96 12.96
CA ARG A 251 -16.98 5.20 13.13
C ARG A 251 -18.48 4.96 12.96
N SER A 252 -18.87 4.23 11.92
CA SER A 252 -20.29 3.89 11.69
C SER A 252 -20.87 3.03 12.82
N ALA A 253 -20.08 2.09 13.34
CA ALA A 253 -20.47 1.26 14.48
C ALA A 253 -20.60 2.10 15.76
N SER A 254 -19.67 3.02 15.99
CA SER A 254 -19.72 3.95 17.13
C SER A 254 -20.97 4.85 17.07
N GLU A 255 -21.28 5.40 15.89
CA GLU A 255 -22.48 6.24 15.69
C GLU A 255 -23.76 5.42 15.92
N GLN A 256 -23.79 4.16 15.48
CA GLN A 256 -24.92 3.27 15.72
C GLN A 256 -25.08 2.93 17.21
N GLN A 257 -23.97 2.67 17.92
CA GLN A 257 -23.98 2.44 19.36
C GLN A 257 -24.44 3.68 20.13
N GLU A 258 -24.02 4.87 19.72
CA GLU A 258 -24.43 6.14 20.33
C GLU A 258 -25.94 6.36 20.17
N LYS A 259 -26.49 6.13 18.97
CA LYS A 259 -27.94 6.15 18.72
C LYS A 259 -28.70 5.14 19.60
N GLU A 260 -28.15 3.95 19.80
CA GLU A 260 -28.77 2.94 20.66
C GLU A 260 -28.71 3.31 22.15
N ILE A 261 -27.61 3.91 22.60
CA ILE A 261 -27.46 4.46 23.95
C ILE A 261 -28.48 5.57 24.18
N ASP A 262 -28.62 6.51 23.25
CA ASP A 262 -29.59 7.60 23.33
C ASP A 262 -31.03 7.05 23.40
N ALA A 263 -31.38 6.10 22.53
CA ALA A 263 -32.68 5.45 22.58
C ALA A 263 -32.96 4.76 23.93
N LYS A 264 -31.96 4.05 24.48
CA LYS A 264 -32.05 3.43 25.81
C LYS A 264 -32.15 4.47 26.92
N GLN A 265 -31.45 5.58 26.83
CA GLN A 265 -31.53 6.68 27.78
C GLN A 265 -32.90 7.37 27.76
N SER A 266 -33.45 7.67 26.58
CA SER A 266 -34.81 8.20 26.45
C SER A 266 -35.84 7.25 27.04
N ARG A 267 -35.74 5.94 26.77
CA ARG A 267 -36.62 4.94 27.36
C ARG A 267 -36.48 4.87 28.89
N ARG A 268 -35.26 4.89 29.41
CA ARG A 268 -34.99 4.93 30.85
C ARG A 268 -35.61 6.16 31.50
N ASN A 269 -35.47 7.33 30.89
CA ASN A 269 -36.05 8.58 31.39
C ASN A 269 -37.57 8.53 31.39
N ALA A 270 -38.19 7.96 30.34
CA ALA A 270 -39.64 7.76 30.26
C ALA A 270 -40.14 6.84 31.39
N LEU A 271 -39.51 5.67 31.58
CA LEU A 271 -39.86 4.76 32.69
C LEU A 271 -39.64 5.42 34.06
N GLN A 272 -38.58 6.21 34.22
CA GLN A 272 -38.31 6.92 35.48
C GLN A 272 -39.38 7.98 35.77
N SER A 273 -39.92 8.64 34.73
CA SER A 273 -41.07 9.54 34.86
C SER A 273 -42.34 8.78 35.25
N GLU A 274 -42.60 7.63 34.65
CA GLU A 274 -43.75 6.77 34.97
C GLU A 274 -43.68 6.27 36.42
N ILE A 275 -42.51 5.81 36.88
CA ILE A 275 -42.29 5.41 38.28
C ILE A 275 -42.56 6.59 39.23
N ARG A 276 -42.09 7.80 38.89
CA ARG A 276 -42.37 9.00 39.71
C ARG A 276 -43.85 9.32 39.76
N GLN A 277 -44.57 9.19 38.64
CA GLN A 277 -46.01 9.40 38.60
C GLN A 277 -46.74 8.37 39.45
N VAL A 278 -46.45 7.08 39.29
CA VAL A 278 -47.04 6.00 40.09
C VAL A 278 -46.72 6.16 41.58
N ALA A 279 -45.49 6.58 41.93
CA ALA A 279 -45.12 6.86 43.31
C ALA A 279 -45.91 8.04 43.90
N ALA A 280 -46.10 9.11 43.12
CA ALA A 280 -46.93 10.25 43.53
C ALA A 280 -48.40 9.84 43.71
N GLU A 281 -48.96 9.05 42.79
CA GLU A 281 -50.31 8.50 42.89
C GLU A 281 -50.44 7.58 44.12
N THR A 282 -49.45 6.72 44.37
CA THR A 282 -49.42 5.85 45.56
C THR A 282 -49.36 6.66 46.84
N GLN A 283 -48.58 7.75 46.86
CA GLN A 283 -48.50 8.65 48.01
C GLN A 283 -49.81 9.42 48.23
N GLN A 284 -50.49 9.85 47.16
CA GLN A 284 -51.81 10.46 47.23
C GLN A 284 -52.84 9.47 47.78
N LEU A 285 -52.84 8.23 47.29
CA LEU A 285 -53.72 7.17 47.79
C LEU A 285 -53.41 6.83 49.26
N ASP A 286 -52.15 6.75 49.66
CA ASP A 286 -51.75 6.51 51.05
C ASP A 286 -52.17 7.67 51.97
N ALA A 287 -52.08 8.92 51.51
CA ALA A 287 -52.60 10.07 52.22
C ALA A 287 -54.13 10.02 52.37
N GLN A 288 -54.86 9.67 51.29
CA GLN A 288 -56.32 9.49 51.33
C GLN A 288 -56.72 8.34 52.28
N VAL A 289 -55.99 7.23 52.28
CA VAL A 289 -56.25 6.10 53.19
C VAL A 289 -55.98 6.50 54.64
N LYS A 290 -54.93 7.27 54.91
CA LYS A 290 -54.64 7.82 56.25
C LYS A 290 -55.71 8.81 56.71
N GLU A 291 -56.19 9.67 55.82
CA GLU A 291 -57.28 10.62 56.09
C GLU A 291 -58.61 9.91 56.35
N GLN A 292 -58.87 8.80 55.66
CA GLN A 292 -60.05 7.95 55.88
C GLN A 292 -60.04 7.24 57.24
N GLY A 293 -58.89 7.19 57.95
CA GLY A 293 -58.82 6.73 59.35
C GLY A 293 -59.32 5.29 59.59
N LEU A 294 -59.38 4.46 58.54
CA LEU A 294 -59.96 3.12 58.61
C LEU A 294 -59.03 2.18 59.39
N SER A 295 -59.52 1.65 60.50
CA SER A 295 -58.81 0.63 61.27
C SER A 295 -58.68 -0.66 60.45
N LYS A 296 -57.57 -1.41 60.61
CA LYS A 296 -57.41 -2.75 59.99
C LYS A 296 -58.60 -3.67 60.31
N ALA A 297 -59.21 -3.50 61.49
CA ALA A 297 -60.42 -4.21 61.89
C ALA A 297 -61.67 -3.81 61.09
N GLU A 298 -61.79 -2.53 60.69
CA GLU A 298 -62.90 -2.05 59.86
C GLU A 298 -62.75 -2.52 58.40
N VAL A 299 -61.52 -2.57 57.88
CA VAL A 299 -61.25 -3.14 56.55
C VAL A 299 -61.56 -4.64 56.52
N GLU A 300 -61.21 -5.38 57.57
CA GLU A 300 -61.56 -6.80 57.69
C GLU A 300 -63.08 -7.00 57.88
N LYS A 301 -63.75 -6.12 58.63
CA LYS A 301 -65.22 -6.10 58.76
C LYS A 301 -65.88 -5.85 57.40
N ILE A 302 -65.45 -4.84 56.65
CA ILE A 302 -65.95 -4.54 55.30
C ILE A 302 -65.66 -5.71 54.35
N ARG A 303 -64.47 -6.34 54.40
CA ARG A 303 -64.17 -7.52 53.59
C ARG A 303 -65.09 -8.70 53.93
N SER A 304 -65.36 -8.92 55.21
CA SER A 304 -66.29 -9.98 55.66
C SER A 304 -67.72 -9.67 55.22
N GLU A 305 -68.17 -8.41 55.32
CA GLU A 305 -69.47 -7.97 54.85
C GLU A 305 -69.60 -8.07 53.33
N ILE A 306 -68.57 -7.70 52.57
CA ILE A 306 -68.50 -7.90 51.12
C ILE A 306 -68.57 -9.40 50.78
N HIS A 307 -67.86 -10.25 51.52
CA HIS A 307 -67.92 -11.69 51.29
C HIS A 307 -69.32 -12.24 51.56
N VAL A 308 -69.95 -11.85 52.67
CA VAL A 308 -71.33 -12.23 53.02
C VAL A 308 -72.34 -11.69 52.01
N LEU A 309 -72.14 -10.46 51.52
CA LEU A 309 -73.00 -9.86 50.49
C LEU A 309 -72.82 -10.56 49.14
N ARG A 310 -71.60 -10.91 48.74
CA ARG A 310 -71.34 -11.70 47.52
C ARG A 310 -71.97 -13.07 47.60
N GLU A 311 -71.88 -13.74 48.75
CA GLU A 311 -72.53 -15.03 48.98
C GLU A 311 -74.06 -14.91 48.94
N ARG A 312 -74.62 -13.85 49.54
CA ARG A 312 -76.05 -13.56 49.49
C ARG A 312 -76.54 -13.21 48.09
N VAL A 313 -75.73 -12.49 47.30
CA VAL A 313 -76.02 -12.21 45.88
C VAL A 313 -75.98 -13.50 45.08
N ALA A 314 -74.97 -14.34 45.26
CA ALA A 314 -74.89 -15.64 44.58
C ALA A 314 -76.06 -16.55 44.92
N LEU A 315 -76.49 -16.58 46.20
CA LEU A 315 -77.66 -17.33 46.63
C LEU A 315 -78.94 -16.79 45.99
N ARG A 316 -79.12 -15.46 46.00
CA ARG A 316 -80.28 -14.80 45.42
C ARG A 316 -80.32 -14.93 43.89
N SER A 317 -79.17 -14.94 43.22
CA SER A 317 -79.06 -15.25 41.80
C SER A 317 -79.50 -16.69 41.49
N LYS A 318 -79.09 -17.67 42.32
CA LYS A 318 -79.60 -19.04 42.19
C LYS A 318 -81.11 -19.15 42.43
N ASP A 319 -81.64 -18.41 43.40
CA ASP A 319 -83.09 -18.38 43.65
C ASP A 319 -83.85 -17.77 42.46
N VAL A 320 -83.31 -16.70 41.85
CA VAL A 320 -83.88 -16.10 40.64
C VAL A 320 -83.82 -17.05 39.45
N GLU A 321 -82.70 -17.76 39.24
CA GLU A 321 -82.59 -18.79 38.19
C GLU A 321 -83.60 -19.92 38.42
N GLY A 322 -83.77 -20.36 39.68
CA GLY A 322 -84.78 -21.36 40.05
C GLY A 322 -86.21 -20.89 39.80
N GLN A 323 -86.52 -19.63 40.14
CA GLN A 323 -87.82 -19.01 39.86
C GLN A 323 -88.08 -18.83 38.36
N GLN A 324 -87.06 -18.47 37.57
CA GLN A 324 -87.17 -18.38 36.11
C GLN A 324 -87.45 -19.75 35.48
N LEU A 325 -86.81 -20.82 35.97
CA LEU A 325 -87.11 -22.19 35.52
C LEU A 325 -88.55 -22.60 35.84
N GLN A 326 -89.06 -22.21 37.02
CA GLN A 326 -90.45 -22.47 37.38
C GLN A 326 -91.43 -21.67 36.52
N LEU A 327 -91.13 -20.39 36.23
CA LEU A 327 -91.94 -19.56 35.34
C LEU A 327 -91.96 -20.12 33.91
N ALA A 328 -90.81 -20.52 33.37
CA ALA A 328 -90.73 -21.18 32.07
C ALA A 328 -91.58 -22.46 32.01
N GLY A 329 -91.54 -23.29 33.06
CA GLY A 329 -92.40 -24.48 33.15
C GLY A 329 -93.90 -24.15 33.22
N VAL A 330 -94.29 -23.06 33.89
CA VAL A 330 -95.68 -22.59 33.91
C VAL A 330 -96.09 -22.01 32.55
N GLU A 331 -95.21 -21.28 31.87
CA GLU A 331 -95.43 -20.77 30.51
C GLU A 331 -95.62 -21.92 29.51
N ASP A 332 -94.81 -22.98 29.60
CA ASP A 332 -94.97 -24.18 28.79
C ASP A 332 -96.31 -24.88 29.05
N GLU A 333 -96.75 -24.98 30.30
CA GLU A 333 -98.06 -25.56 30.66
C GLU A 333 -99.23 -24.68 30.18
N ILE A 334 -99.11 -23.35 30.26
CA ILE A 334 -100.08 -22.41 29.68
C ILE A 334 -100.14 -22.57 28.16
N ASN A 335 -99.00 -22.67 27.48
CA ASN A 335 -98.93 -22.88 26.04
C ASN A 335 -99.54 -24.23 25.64
N ARG A 336 -99.26 -25.30 26.40
CA ARG A 336 -99.85 -26.63 26.19
C ARG A 336 -101.37 -26.59 26.29
N ARG A 337 -101.90 -26.01 27.37
CA ARG A 337 -103.35 -25.83 27.55
C ARG A 337 -103.96 -24.88 26.52
N GLY A 338 -103.22 -23.85 26.10
CA GLY A 338 -103.60 -22.93 25.04
C GLY A 338 -103.74 -23.62 23.69
N GLU A 339 -102.81 -24.52 23.33
CA GLU A 339 -102.92 -25.32 22.11
C GLU A 339 -104.05 -26.35 22.21
N GLU A 340 -104.23 -27.00 23.36
CA GLU A 340 -105.43 -27.84 23.59
C GLU A 340 -106.71 -27.05 23.37
N LEU A 341 -106.82 -25.84 23.92
CA LEU A 341 -107.98 -24.97 23.74
C LEU A 341 -108.16 -24.54 22.28
N ARG A 342 -107.05 -24.24 21.55
CA ARG A 342 -107.09 -23.95 20.11
C ARG A 342 -107.56 -25.15 19.31
N VAL A 343 -107.08 -26.35 19.62
CA VAL A 343 -107.53 -27.59 18.97
C VAL A 343 -109.02 -27.80 19.23
N THR A 344 -109.49 -27.68 20.47
CA THR A 344 -110.93 -27.80 20.79
C THR A 344 -111.77 -26.72 20.10
N THR A 345 -111.25 -25.50 20.00
CA THR A 345 -111.92 -24.40 19.31
C THR A 345 -111.95 -24.63 17.80
N ARG A 346 -110.87 -25.13 17.19
CA ARG A 346 -110.84 -25.53 15.77
C ARG A 346 -111.85 -26.66 15.52
N THR A 347 -111.93 -27.67 16.40
CA THR A 347 -112.91 -28.75 16.26
C THR A 347 -114.34 -28.23 16.41
N CYS A 348 -114.64 -27.41 17.42
CA CYS A 348 -115.95 -26.79 17.59
C CYS A 348 -116.33 -25.90 16.41
N ASN A 349 -115.41 -25.06 15.92
CA ASN A 349 -115.65 -24.19 14.76
C ASN A 349 -115.81 -24.99 13.47
N SER A 350 -115.09 -26.09 13.28
CA SER A 350 -115.28 -26.99 12.13
C SER A 350 -116.64 -27.71 12.20
N LEU A 351 -117.07 -28.12 13.40
CA LEU A 351 -118.40 -28.69 13.62
C LEU A 351 -119.48 -27.63 13.41
N LEU A 352 -119.26 -26.39 13.84
CA LEU A 352 -120.19 -25.28 13.65
C LEU A 352 -120.29 -24.90 12.18
N GLN A 353 -119.18 -24.81 11.44
CA GLN A 353 -119.19 -24.61 9.99
C GLN A 353 -119.90 -25.74 9.26
N ARG A 354 -119.72 -26.98 9.71
CA ARG A 354 -120.43 -28.14 9.17
C ARG A 354 -121.93 -28.05 9.46
N CYS A 355 -122.34 -27.73 10.68
CA CYS A 355 -123.73 -27.46 11.01
C CYS A 355 -124.30 -26.28 10.21
N MET A 356 -123.53 -25.22 9.99
CA MET A 356 -123.95 -24.07 9.17
C MET A 356 -124.15 -24.46 7.71
N GLN A 357 -123.23 -25.22 7.11
CA GLN A 357 -123.37 -25.76 5.76
C GLN A 357 -124.55 -26.74 5.65
N ASP A 358 -124.80 -27.55 6.68
CA ASP A 358 -125.96 -28.45 6.76
C ASP A 358 -127.28 -27.65 6.91
N THR A 359 -127.28 -26.50 7.59
CA THR A 359 -128.47 -25.62 7.70
C THR A 359 -128.72 -24.76 6.46
N GLU A 360 -127.67 -24.37 5.72
CA GLU A 360 -127.81 -23.64 4.45
C GLU A 360 -128.21 -24.58 3.29
N THR A 361 -128.07 -25.91 3.45
CA THR A 361 -128.47 -26.91 2.45
C THR A 361 -129.83 -27.58 2.68
N ALA A 362 -130.51 -27.39 3.82
CA ALA A 362 -131.76 -28.10 4.10
C ALA A 362 -133.01 -27.20 4.12
N LYS A 363 -133.67 -27.10 2.95
CA LYS A 363 -135.12 -26.85 2.87
C LYS A 363 -135.87 -27.91 3.68
N PHE A 364 -136.79 -27.48 4.54
CA PHE A 364 -137.66 -28.31 5.38
C PHE A 364 -138.11 -29.63 4.73
N ALA A 365 -137.92 -30.74 5.43
CA ALA A 365 -138.67 -31.98 5.20
C ALA A 365 -138.82 -32.78 6.50
N SER A 366 -140.07 -32.82 6.97
CA SER A 366 -140.83 -33.91 7.62
C SER A 366 -140.15 -34.93 8.57
N ASP A 367 -140.94 -35.27 9.59
CA ASP A 367 -140.84 -36.24 10.69
C ASP A 367 -140.34 -37.68 10.38
N THR A 368 -139.88 -37.97 9.17
CA THR A 368 -139.29 -39.27 8.77
C THR A 368 -137.79 -39.21 8.48
N ALA A 369 -137.16 -38.03 8.54
CA ALA A 369 -135.71 -37.86 8.37
C ALA A 369 -134.90 -37.96 9.69
N TRP A 370 -135.55 -37.84 10.86
CA TRP A 370 -134.91 -37.87 12.18
C TRP A 370 -134.42 -39.26 12.62
N ALA A 371 -134.77 -40.33 11.90
CA ALA A 371 -134.46 -41.72 12.25
C ALA A 371 -133.28 -42.34 11.48
N SER A 372 -132.55 -41.58 10.64
CA SER A 372 -131.48 -42.13 9.77
C SER A 372 -130.09 -41.49 9.91
N LEU A 373 -129.87 -40.56 10.83
CA LEU A 373 -128.53 -40.05 11.13
C LEU A 373 -127.90 -40.84 12.30
N SER A 374 -127.04 -41.75 11.89
CA SER A 374 -126.24 -42.71 12.66
C SER A 374 -125.72 -42.20 14.01
N ARG A 375 -125.79 -43.08 15.03
CA ARG A 375 -125.02 -42.97 16.28
C ARG A 375 -123.58 -42.58 15.97
N PHE A 376 -123.12 -41.43 16.44
CA PHE A 376 -121.69 -41.20 16.61
C PHE A 376 -121.28 -41.70 17.99
N ALA A 377 -120.63 -42.86 17.96
CA ALA A 377 -119.96 -43.47 19.09
C ALA A 377 -118.84 -42.56 19.59
N THR A 378 -118.71 -42.52 20.91
CA THR A 378 -117.53 -42.10 21.65
C THR A 378 -116.30 -42.85 21.12
N SER A 379 -115.31 -42.12 20.59
CA SER A 379 -113.94 -42.64 20.46
C SER A 379 -112.92 -41.51 20.44
N ALA A 380 -112.37 -41.19 21.60
CA ALA A 380 -110.97 -40.80 21.71
C ALA A 380 -110.31 -41.88 22.55
N THR A 381 -110.04 -42.99 21.88
CA THR A 381 -109.23 -44.10 22.36
C THR A 381 -107.80 -43.62 22.60
N LEU A 382 -107.33 -43.90 23.81
CA LEU A 382 -105.96 -44.29 24.07
C LEU A 382 -105.50 -45.32 23.04
N SER A 383 -104.42 -44.98 22.34
CA SER A 383 -103.45 -45.91 21.75
C SER A 383 -102.12 -45.16 21.82
N GLY A 384 -101.09 -45.61 22.51
CA GLY A 384 -100.78 -46.99 22.87
C GLY A 384 -99.93 -47.58 21.77
N ASP A 385 -98.62 -47.49 22.00
CA ASP A 385 -97.52 -48.20 21.37
C ASP A 385 -97.26 -47.86 19.89
N SER A 386 -96.04 -47.93 19.37
CA SER A 386 -94.96 -48.80 19.80
C SER A 386 -93.61 -48.26 19.32
N SER A 387 -92.64 -48.32 20.22
CA SER A 387 -91.32 -48.91 20.00
C SER A 387 -90.64 -48.71 18.64
N SER A 388 -89.55 -47.95 18.67
CA SER A 388 -88.25 -48.54 18.32
C SER A 388 -87.22 -47.97 19.31
N SER A 389 -86.74 -48.72 20.29
CA SER A 389 -85.81 -49.85 20.18
C SER A 389 -84.37 -49.39 20.27
N PHE A 390 -83.64 -50.09 21.15
CA PHE A 390 -82.19 -50.25 21.20
C PHE A 390 -81.38 -49.04 21.74
N ALA A 391 -80.46 -49.19 22.71
CA ALA A 391 -79.88 -50.39 23.29
C ALA A 391 -79.18 -50.05 24.62
N SER A 392 -79.22 -51.04 25.54
CA SER A 392 -78.12 -51.51 26.39
C SER A 392 -77.37 -50.50 27.29
N SER A 393 -77.23 -50.68 28.61
CA SER A 393 -77.01 -51.94 29.32
C SER A 393 -77.25 -51.78 30.82
N ARG A 394 -78.03 -52.72 31.38
CA ARG A 394 -77.81 -53.27 32.72
C ARG A 394 -76.65 -54.29 32.61
N GLY A 395 -75.68 -54.18 33.50
CA GLY A 395 -74.97 -55.30 34.13
C GLY A 395 -74.90 -54.91 35.61
N SER A 396 -75.46 -55.62 36.60
CA SER A 396 -75.59 -57.05 36.85
C SER A 396 -74.28 -57.80 36.71
N SER A 397 -73.91 -58.37 37.86
CA SER A 397 -72.87 -59.36 38.10
C SER A 397 -71.43 -58.93 37.73
N GLU A 398 -70.40 -59.35 38.45
CA GLU A 398 -70.28 -60.63 39.11
C GLU A 398 -69.32 -60.53 40.30
N SER A 399 -69.76 -61.11 41.41
CA SER A 399 -68.87 -61.78 42.35
C SER A 399 -67.87 -62.66 41.60
N ARG A 400 -66.60 -62.67 42.02
CA ARG A 400 -65.83 -63.90 42.28
C ARG A 400 -64.66 -63.50 43.17
N ARG A 401 -64.68 -63.83 44.47
CA ARG A 401 -64.41 -65.16 45.03
C ARG A 401 -63.26 -65.87 44.30
N SER A 402 -62.14 -66.00 44.98
CA SER A 402 -61.69 -67.31 45.49
C SER A 402 -60.69 -67.03 46.60
N SER A 403 -60.99 -67.49 47.81
CA SER A 403 -60.44 -68.74 48.38
C SER A 403 -59.08 -68.43 49.03
N SER A 404 -58.88 -68.65 50.32
CA SER A 404 -59.12 -69.94 50.94
C SER A 404 -59.40 -69.85 52.45
N ARG A 405 -60.38 -70.65 52.89
CA ARG A 405 -60.40 -71.42 54.15
C ARG A 405 -59.09 -72.23 54.33
N PRO A 406 -58.89 -73.02 55.41
CA PRO A 406 -59.49 -73.01 56.76
C PRO A 406 -58.43 -73.13 57.88
N TRP A 407 -58.91 -73.10 59.14
CA TRP A 407 -58.50 -73.87 60.35
C TRP A 407 -58.61 -72.93 61.57
N ALA A 408 -59.63 -73.03 62.45
CA ALA A 408 -59.76 -73.96 63.61
C ALA A 408 -58.54 -73.86 64.57
N PRO A 409 -58.62 -74.11 65.91
CA PRO A 409 -59.59 -74.88 66.68
C PRO A 409 -60.39 -74.00 67.70
N GLN A 410 -61.65 -74.31 68.04
CA GLN A 410 -62.06 -75.27 69.08
C GLN A 410 -61.23 -75.06 70.37
N SER A 411 -61.78 -74.71 71.53
CA SER A 411 -62.95 -75.24 72.25
C SER A 411 -62.80 -74.66 73.68
N HIS A 412 -63.78 -74.46 74.56
CA HIS A 412 -64.92 -75.24 75.02
C HIS A 412 -65.80 -74.23 75.81
N SER A 413 -67.13 -74.25 75.67
CA SER A 413 -68.07 -74.90 76.64
C SER A 413 -67.90 -74.29 78.04
N GLU A 414 -68.86 -73.63 78.68
CA GLU A 414 -70.23 -74.06 79.06
C GLU A 414 -70.64 -73.14 80.25
N PRO A 415 -71.84 -73.24 80.86
CA PRO A 415 -73.16 -72.97 80.31
C PRO A 415 -73.94 -71.96 81.16
N GLU A 416 -75.17 -71.72 80.71
CA GLU A 416 -76.26 -70.99 81.34
C GLU A 416 -76.57 -71.43 82.79
N ALA A 417 -77.02 -70.46 83.61
CA ALA A 417 -77.86 -70.74 84.77
C ALA A 417 -78.89 -69.61 84.96
N LYS A 418 -80.12 -69.87 84.51
CA LYS A 418 -81.33 -69.27 85.08
C LYS A 418 -81.49 -69.82 86.50
N GLY A 419 -81.70 -68.96 87.49
CA GLY A 419 -82.00 -69.39 88.85
C GLY A 419 -82.44 -68.25 89.74
N ASN A 420 -83.69 -68.35 90.22
CA ASN A 420 -84.35 -67.58 91.27
C ASN A 420 -83.44 -66.74 92.19
N ALA A 421 -83.61 -65.42 92.18
CA ALA A 421 -83.07 -64.53 93.22
C ALA A 421 -84.08 -63.44 93.64
N ASP A 422 -85.38 -63.67 93.45
CA ASP A 422 -86.45 -62.72 93.86
C ASP A 422 -87.09 -63.05 95.22
N GLU A 423 -86.71 -64.14 95.90
CA GLU A 423 -87.31 -64.51 97.21
C GLU A 423 -86.38 -64.35 98.43
N HIS A 424 -85.10 -63.97 98.25
CA HIS A 424 -84.15 -63.81 99.37
C HIS A 424 -83.64 -62.38 99.60
N LEU A 425 -84.15 -61.38 98.87
CA LEU A 425 -83.77 -59.98 99.04
C LEU A 425 -84.72 -59.17 99.94
N ALA A 426 -85.92 -59.67 100.23
CA ALA A 426 -86.86 -59.03 101.15
C ALA A 426 -86.46 -59.17 102.64
N THR A 427 -85.64 -60.19 102.98
CA THR A 427 -85.20 -60.44 104.36
C THR A 427 -83.86 -59.78 104.72
N HIS A 428 -83.16 -59.19 103.75
CA HIS A 428 -81.89 -58.48 103.98
C HIS A 428 -82.03 -56.95 104.05
N GLU A 429 -83.18 -56.37 103.67
CA GLU A 429 -83.45 -54.92 103.77
C GLU A 429 -83.67 -54.42 105.21
N GLN A 430 -83.91 -55.33 106.17
CA GLN A 430 -84.29 -54.97 107.55
C GLN A 430 -83.12 -54.93 108.54
N LEU A 431 -81.91 -55.39 108.15
CA LEU A 431 -80.76 -55.53 109.05
C LEU A 431 -79.59 -54.57 108.79
N LEU A 432 -79.53 -53.88 107.63
CA LEU A 432 -78.38 -53.04 107.26
C LEU A 432 -78.68 -51.56 107.00
N GLY A 433 -79.94 -51.10 107.13
CA GLY A 433 -80.28 -49.65 107.13
C GLY A 433 -79.88 -48.86 105.88
N VAL A 434 -79.50 -49.53 104.78
CA VAL A 434 -79.09 -48.90 103.53
C VAL A 434 -79.90 -49.54 102.38
N PRO A 435 -80.66 -48.76 101.60
CA PRO A 435 -81.46 -49.29 100.50
C PRO A 435 -80.56 -49.81 99.37
N TRP A 436 -80.42 -51.14 99.31
CA TRP A 436 -79.57 -51.84 98.33
C TRP A 436 -79.91 -51.50 96.88
N LYS A 437 -81.20 -51.25 96.57
CA LYS A 437 -81.63 -50.80 95.23
C LYS A 437 -81.07 -49.43 94.85
N ALA A 438 -81.02 -48.48 95.79
CA ALA A 438 -80.47 -47.15 95.55
C ALA A 438 -78.93 -47.19 95.42
N TRP A 439 -78.27 -48.01 96.23
CA TRP A 439 -76.82 -48.16 96.17
C TRP A 439 -76.35 -48.89 94.91
N LYS A 440 -77.08 -49.93 94.48
CA LYS A 440 -76.84 -50.62 93.19
C LYS A 440 -77.06 -49.69 92.00
N ALA A 441 -78.08 -48.82 92.05
CA ALA A 441 -78.32 -47.81 91.02
C ALA A 441 -77.18 -46.78 90.96
N GLU A 442 -76.67 -46.33 92.10
CA GLU A 442 -75.56 -45.37 92.16
C GLU A 442 -74.22 -45.99 91.71
N LEU A 443 -73.94 -47.25 92.08
CA LEU A 443 -72.79 -48.01 91.57
C LEU A 443 -72.88 -48.21 90.05
N LEU A 444 -74.06 -48.54 89.52
CA LEU A 444 -74.28 -48.65 88.08
C LEU A 444 -74.08 -47.30 87.37
N ARG A 445 -74.54 -46.20 87.98
CA ARG A 445 -74.33 -44.84 87.48
C ARG A 445 -72.84 -44.46 87.45
N LEU A 446 -72.10 -44.77 88.53
CA LEU A 446 -70.66 -44.56 88.60
C LEU A 446 -69.89 -45.40 87.57
N VAL A 447 -70.23 -46.68 87.42
CA VAL A 447 -69.63 -47.55 86.39
C VAL A 447 -69.95 -47.08 84.98
N GLN A 448 -71.16 -46.55 84.73
CA GLN A 448 -71.52 -45.96 83.44
C GLN A 448 -70.78 -44.65 83.19
N SER A 449 -70.61 -43.80 84.21
CA SER A 449 -69.81 -42.57 84.16
C SER A 449 -68.35 -42.88 83.87
N ASP A 450 -67.76 -43.88 84.53
CA ASP A 450 -66.37 -44.31 84.35
C ASP A 450 -66.16 -44.87 82.93
N LYS A 451 -67.10 -45.71 82.44
CA LYS A 451 -67.10 -46.17 81.04
C LYS A 451 -67.22 -45.03 80.03
N GLN A 452 -67.97 -43.97 80.34
CA GLN A 452 -68.08 -42.80 79.48
C GLN A 452 -66.81 -41.96 79.46
N VAL A 453 -66.15 -41.77 80.62
CA VAL A 453 -64.85 -41.10 80.73
C VAL A 453 -63.76 -41.89 80.00
N ASP A 454 -63.71 -43.21 80.17
CA ASP A 454 -62.81 -44.10 79.44
C ASP A 454 -63.04 -44.05 77.93
N ALA A 455 -64.31 -44.05 77.49
CA ALA A 455 -64.65 -43.95 76.08
C ALA A 455 -64.28 -42.57 75.50
N GLN A 456 -64.41 -41.50 76.29
CA GLN A 456 -63.95 -40.17 75.90
C GLN A 456 -62.42 -40.08 75.83
N SER A 457 -61.70 -40.64 76.82
CA SER A 457 -60.24 -40.72 76.83
C SER A 457 -59.72 -41.50 75.63
N ARG A 458 -60.31 -42.65 75.31
CA ARG A 458 -59.94 -43.42 74.11
C ARG A 458 -60.17 -42.66 72.81
N ARG A 459 -61.26 -41.90 72.70
CA ARG A 459 -61.52 -41.04 71.52
C ARG A 459 -60.54 -39.89 71.42
N THR A 460 -60.10 -39.30 72.53
CA THR A 460 -59.06 -38.26 72.51
C THR A 460 -57.69 -38.84 72.19
N ASP A 461 -57.39 -40.04 72.70
CA ASP A 461 -56.15 -40.75 72.41
C ASP A 461 -56.09 -41.19 70.95
N GLU A 462 -57.18 -41.70 70.37
CA GLU A 462 -57.25 -42.01 68.93
C GLU A 462 -57.07 -40.76 68.06
N LYS A 463 -57.65 -39.62 68.45
CA LYS A 463 -57.45 -38.35 67.74
C LYS A 463 -56.00 -37.87 67.83
N THR A 464 -55.40 -37.90 69.01
CA THR A 464 -54.00 -37.48 69.20
C THR A 464 -53.03 -38.43 68.49
N ILE A 465 -53.28 -39.73 68.50
CA ILE A 465 -52.51 -40.73 67.72
C ILE A 465 -52.62 -40.44 66.22
N GLY A 466 -53.82 -40.14 65.72
CA GLY A 466 -54.03 -39.76 64.32
C GLY A 466 -53.33 -38.45 63.93
N GLU A 467 -53.30 -37.46 64.81
CA GLU A 467 -52.54 -36.22 64.63
C GLU A 467 -51.02 -36.46 64.66
N ILE A 468 -50.53 -37.29 65.59
CA ILE A 468 -49.13 -37.71 65.66
C ILE A 468 -48.72 -38.45 64.39
N GLU A 469 -49.56 -39.32 63.83
CA GLU A 469 -49.29 -39.98 62.55
C GLU A 469 -49.22 -39.01 61.37
N LYS A 470 -50.12 -38.02 61.33
CA LYS A 470 -50.07 -36.96 60.31
C LYS A 470 -48.77 -36.14 60.42
N LEU A 471 -48.38 -35.76 61.64
CA LEU A 471 -47.12 -35.05 61.90
C LEU A 471 -45.89 -35.90 61.56
N LYS A 472 -45.91 -37.21 61.84
CA LYS A 472 -44.84 -38.13 61.43
C LYS A 472 -44.69 -38.19 59.91
N LYS A 473 -45.80 -38.31 59.17
CA LYS A 473 -45.78 -38.28 57.69
C LYS A 473 -45.26 -36.95 57.15
N ALA A 474 -45.71 -35.82 57.72
CA ALA A 474 -45.23 -34.49 57.33
C ALA A 474 -43.73 -34.32 57.60
N ARG A 475 -43.23 -34.78 58.76
CA ARG A 475 -41.80 -34.77 59.10
C ARG A 475 -41.00 -35.62 58.11
N GLN A 476 -41.49 -36.80 57.76
CA GLN A 476 -40.81 -37.69 56.81
C GLN A 476 -40.73 -37.09 55.40
N GLN A 477 -41.78 -36.36 54.98
CA GLN A 477 -41.75 -35.57 53.74
C GLN A 477 -40.74 -34.44 53.81
N LEU A 478 -40.70 -33.66 54.90
CA LEU A 478 -39.72 -32.59 55.10
C LEU A 478 -38.28 -33.11 55.16
N ASP A 479 -38.03 -34.26 55.77
CA ASP A 479 -36.70 -34.89 55.78
C ASP A 479 -36.30 -35.34 54.37
N SER A 480 -37.24 -35.81 53.56
CA SER A 480 -36.97 -36.17 52.16
C SER A 480 -36.64 -34.94 51.31
N THR A 481 -37.38 -33.83 51.46
CA THR A 481 -37.11 -32.59 50.73
C THR A 481 -35.81 -31.95 51.19
N ARG A 482 -35.54 -31.93 52.49
CA ARG A 482 -34.25 -31.48 53.06
C ARG A 482 -33.08 -32.25 52.45
N ARG A 483 -33.15 -33.59 52.38
CA ARG A 483 -32.10 -34.42 51.75
C ARG A 483 -31.92 -34.11 50.27
N THR A 484 -33.00 -33.81 49.55
CA THR A 484 -32.88 -33.41 48.13
C THR A 484 -32.22 -32.04 47.97
N GLU A 485 -32.53 -31.08 48.84
CA GLU A 485 -31.89 -29.77 48.83
C GLU A 485 -30.42 -29.84 49.27
N GLU A 486 -30.08 -30.63 50.29
CA GLU A 486 -28.69 -30.87 50.72
C GLU A 486 -27.83 -31.47 49.58
N ARG A 487 -28.41 -32.36 48.76
CA ARG A 487 -27.75 -32.87 47.55
C ARG A 487 -27.53 -31.80 46.50
N LYS A 488 -28.54 -30.96 46.21
CA LYS A 488 -28.40 -29.83 45.28
C LYS A 488 -27.32 -28.84 45.74
N ILE A 489 -27.31 -28.52 47.03
CA ILE A 489 -26.30 -27.65 47.65
C ILE A 489 -24.91 -28.29 47.49
N SER A 490 -24.76 -29.59 47.70
CA SER A 490 -23.47 -30.28 47.53
C SER A 490 -22.96 -30.21 46.09
N VAL A 491 -23.85 -30.40 45.10
CA VAL A 491 -23.50 -30.26 43.67
C VAL A 491 -23.10 -28.82 43.34
N LEU A 492 -23.81 -27.82 43.85
CA LEU A 492 -23.46 -26.40 43.64
C LEU A 492 -22.11 -26.04 44.26
N HIS A 493 -21.75 -26.61 45.41
CA HIS A 493 -20.42 -26.41 46.01
C HIS A 493 -19.31 -27.02 45.15
N GLU A 494 -19.54 -28.22 44.62
CA GLU A 494 -18.61 -28.88 43.70
C GLU A 494 -18.41 -28.06 42.41
N ASP A 495 -19.49 -27.53 41.84
CA ASP A 495 -19.42 -26.68 40.65
C ASP A 495 -18.73 -25.33 40.94
N LEU A 496 -18.98 -24.73 42.10
CA LEU A 496 -18.26 -23.54 42.56
C LEU A 496 -16.76 -23.79 42.69
N HIS A 497 -16.37 -24.91 43.32
CA HIS A 497 -14.96 -25.28 43.47
C HIS A 497 -14.28 -25.45 42.11
N LYS A 498 -14.94 -26.13 41.16
CA LYS A 498 -14.43 -26.27 39.78
C LYS A 498 -14.27 -24.93 39.07
N LEU A 499 -15.22 -24.00 39.24
CA LEU A 499 -15.11 -22.65 38.68
C LEU A 499 -13.97 -21.84 39.31
N GLU A 500 -13.75 -21.99 40.61
CA GLU A 500 -12.62 -21.36 41.31
C GLU A 500 -11.28 -21.92 40.86
N GLU A 501 -11.16 -23.24 40.69
CA GLU A 501 -9.97 -23.89 40.11
C GLU A 501 -9.71 -23.44 38.68
N GLN A 502 -10.73 -23.41 37.82
CA GLN A 502 -10.60 -22.91 36.44
C GLN A 502 -10.16 -21.44 36.42
N ARG A 503 -10.72 -20.59 37.30
CA ARG A 503 -10.32 -19.19 37.43
C ARG A 503 -8.87 -19.05 37.91
N ALA A 504 -8.43 -19.90 38.83
CA ALA A 504 -7.04 -19.91 39.31
C ALA A 504 -6.07 -20.34 38.20
N GLN A 505 -6.41 -21.39 37.45
CA GLN A 505 -5.62 -21.84 36.30
C GLN A 505 -5.52 -20.76 35.22
N GLN A 506 -6.64 -20.11 34.87
CA GLN A 506 -6.64 -19.00 33.91
C GLN A 506 -5.78 -17.83 34.37
N LYS A 507 -5.85 -17.45 35.66
CA LYS A 507 -4.97 -16.41 36.22
C LYS A 507 -3.50 -16.79 36.12
N GLN A 508 -3.15 -18.05 36.38
CA GLN A 508 -1.77 -18.53 36.31
C GLN A 508 -1.24 -18.55 34.87
N VAL A 509 -2.07 -18.95 33.90
CA VAL A 509 -1.69 -18.91 32.47
C VAL A 509 -1.46 -17.45 32.05
N LEU A 510 -2.42 -16.56 32.35
CA LEU A 510 -2.28 -15.13 32.03
C LEU A 510 -1.06 -14.49 32.71
N SER A 511 -0.76 -14.83 33.96
CA SER A 511 0.44 -14.31 34.62
C SER A 511 1.71 -14.82 33.95
N SER A 512 1.77 -16.09 33.56
CA SER A 512 2.92 -16.64 32.84
C SER A 512 3.11 -16.01 31.46
N GLU A 513 2.01 -15.74 30.75
CA GLU A 513 2.04 -15.08 29.44
C GLU A 513 2.51 -13.63 29.57
N ILE A 514 1.99 -12.88 30.54
CA ILE A 514 2.46 -11.53 30.86
C ILE A 514 3.95 -11.52 31.19
N GLU A 515 4.45 -12.45 32.01
CA GLU A 515 5.87 -12.55 32.33
C GLU A 515 6.72 -12.85 31.09
N THR A 516 6.28 -13.73 30.19
CA THR A 516 7.00 -14.01 28.94
C THR A 516 7.02 -12.81 28.01
N LEU A 517 5.91 -12.07 27.90
CA LEU A 517 5.83 -10.85 27.10
C LEU A 517 6.71 -9.74 27.70
N GLN A 518 6.69 -9.56 29.01
CA GLN A 518 7.56 -8.59 29.71
C GLN A 518 9.03 -8.92 29.49
N ARG A 519 9.41 -10.21 29.54
CA ARG A 519 10.77 -10.65 29.24
C ARG A 519 11.16 -10.34 27.79
N GLY A 520 10.31 -10.71 26.82
CA GLY A 520 10.56 -10.43 25.41
C GLY A 520 10.68 -8.94 25.11
N VAL A 521 9.83 -8.10 25.70
CA VAL A 521 9.92 -6.63 25.59
C VAL A 521 11.22 -6.11 26.19
N SER A 522 11.65 -6.64 27.35
CA SER A 522 12.90 -6.22 27.98
C SER A 522 14.13 -6.60 27.16
N GLU A 523 14.14 -7.79 26.56
CA GLU A 523 15.20 -8.27 25.68
C GLU A 523 15.26 -7.44 24.39
N HIS A 524 14.11 -7.16 23.78
CA HIS A 524 14.05 -6.29 22.61
C HIS A 524 14.50 -4.86 22.92
N ARG A 525 14.10 -4.30 24.06
CA ARG A 525 14.57 -2.98 24.48
C ARG A 525 16.09 -2.93 24.62
N LEU A 526 16.69 -3.93 25.29
CA LEU A 526 18.14 -4.02 25.42
C LEU A 526 18.85 -4.19 24.07
N ALA A 527 18.28 -4.97 23.15
CA ALA A 527 18.82 -5.13 21.80
C ALA A 527 18.79 -3.81 21.01
N VAL A 528 17.69 -3.05 21.11
CA VAL A 528 17.56 -1.73 20.47
C VAL A 528 18.54 -0.72 21.07
N GLU A 529 18.69 -0.70 22.40
CA GLU A 529 19.68 0.16 23.08
C GLU A 529 21.12 -0.17 22.65
N ALA A 530 21.44 -1.47 22.48
CA ALA A 530 22.76 -1.90 22.01
C ALA A 530 23.03 -1.47 20.55
N GLU A 531 22.05 -1.60 19.65
CA GLU A 531 22.20 -1.15 18.27
C GLU A 531 22.26 0.39 18.17
N LEU A 532 21.52 1.12 19.01
CA LEU A 532 21.63 2.58 19.10
C LEU A 532 23.05 3.02 19.52
N LEU A 533 23.61 2.40 20.56
CA LEU A 533 24.98 2.66 21.01
C LEU A 533 26.02 2.36 19.91
N LYS A 534 25.80 1.31 19.13
CA LYS A 534 26.67 0.97 18.00
C LYS A 534 26.57 2.01 16.87
N ALA A 535 25.37 2.47 16.55
CA ALA A 535 25.14 3.53 15.57
C ALA A 535 25.75 4.87 16.03
N GLU A 536 25.64 5.22 17.32
CA GLU A 536 26.27 6.41 17.88
C GLU A 536 27.80 6.36 17.78
N ARG A 537 28.42 5.21 18.06
CA ARG A 537 29.86 5.01 17.87
C ARG A 537 30.27 5.21 16.42
N GLN A 538 29.55 4.59 15.48
CA GLN A 538 29.81 4.76 14.05
C GLN A 538 29.67 6.21 13.59
N ALA A 539 28.65 6.93 14.09
CA ALA A 539 28.46 8.34 13.79
C ALA A 539 29.60 9.21 14.33
N ASN A 540 30.10 8.92 15.54
CA ASN A 540 31.25 9.61 16.12
C ASN A 540 32.55 9.31 15.37
N ASP A 541 32.78 8.06 14.96
CA ASP A 541 33.95 7.67 14.16
C ASP A 541 33.94 8.39 12.80
N LEU A 542 32.77 8.47 12.15
CA LEU A 542 32.60 9.23 10.91
C LEU A 542 32.88 10.72 11.11
N ARG A 543 32.36 11.33 12.20
CA ARG A 543 32.65 12.74 12.52
C ARG A 543 34.14 12.99 12.69
N LEU A 544 34.85 12.10 13.39
CA LEU A 544 36.30 12.21 13.59
C LEU A 544 37.06 12.09 12.25
N LEU A 545 36.63 11.18 11.37
CA LEU A 545 37.21 11.06 10.02
C LEU A 545 36.97 12.31 9.19
N TYR A 546 35.75 12.87 9.21
CA TYR A 546 35.45 14.12 8.53
C TYR A 546 36.32 15.27 9.02
N GLU A 547 36.42 15.47 10.34
CA GLU A 547 37.26 16.52 10.94
C GLU A 547 38.74 16.34 10.56
N LYS A 548 39.23 15.09 10.51
CA LYS A 548 40.59 14.80 10.06
C LYS A 548 40.79 15.15 8.59
N THR A 549 39.87 14.76 7.72
CA THR A 549 39.95 15.08 6.28
C THR A 549 39.85 16.58 6.01
N GLU A 550 39.04 17.30 6.78
CA GLU A 550 38.92 18.77 6.69
C GLU A 550 40.25 19.43 7.06
N LYS A 551 40.88 19.02 8.17
CA LYS A 551 42.21 19.50 8.56
C LYS A 551 43.30 19.19 7.53
N GLU A 552 43.27 18.01 6.93
CA GLU A 552 44.21 17.62 5.87
C GLU A 552 44.01 18.48 4.61
N ASN A 553 42.76 18.69 4.19
CA ASN A 553 42.42 19.55 3.06
C ASN A 553 42.82 21.02 3.31
N ASP A 554 42.55 21.55 4.49
CA ASP A 554 42.93 22.92 4.87
C ASP A 554 44.46 23.09 4.85
N ALA A 555 45.20 22.08 5.34
CA ALA A 555 46.65 22.08 5.28
C ALA A 555 47.17 22.03 3.83
N GLU A 556 46.56 21.23 2.96
CA GLU A 556 46.92 21.16 1.54
C GLU A 556 46.63 22.49 0.82
N VAL A 557 45.47 23.10 1.08
CA VAL A 557 45.10 24.41 0.52
C VAL A 557 46.07 25.49 1.00
N ALA A 558 46.41 25.52 2.29
CA ALA A 558 47.40 26.46 2.83
C ALA A 558 48.78 26.29 2.17
N ALA A 559 49.26 25.05 2.02
CA ALA A 559 50.52 24.77 1.33
C ALA A 559 50.49 25.19 -0.15
N ARG A 560 49.35 25.02 -0.83
CA ARG A 560 49.16 25.45 -2.22
C ARG A 560 49.19 26.97 -2.35
N ILE A 561 48.53 27.68 -1.42
CA ILE A 561 48.54 29.14 -1.37
C ILE A 561 49.96 29.66 -1.15
N ASP A 562 50.73 29.08 -0.23
CA ASP A 562 52.10 29.51 0.03
C ASP A 562 53.04 29.25 -1.15
N ASN A 563 52.86 28.13 -1.86
CA ASN A 563 53.60 27.88 -3.09
C ASN A 563 53.26 28.92 -4.18
N LEU A 564 51.98 29.25 -4.36
CA LEU A 564 51.56 30.31 -5.29
C LEU A 564 52.14 31.68 -4.92
N LYS A 565 52.16 32.03 -3.63
CA LYS A 565 52.81 33.27 -3.16
C LYS A 565 54.30 33.27 -3.48
N LYS A 566 54.99 32.14 -3.31
CA LYS A 566 56.42 32.02 -3.65
C LYS A 566 56.67 32.23 -5.13
N ILE A 567 55.91 31.54 -5.99
CA ILE A 567 55.99 31.72 -7.45
C ILE A 567 55.72 33.17 -7.84
N GLN A 568 54.76 33.83 -7.19
CA GLN A 568 54.46 35.25 -7.44
C GLN A 568 55.63 36.15 -7.02
N GLN A 569 56.27 35.90 -5.88
CA GLN A 569 57.43 36.66 -5.41
C GLN A 569 58.63 36.47 -6.34
N ASP A 570 58.91 35.23 -6.75
CA ASP A 570 59.99 34.90 -7.70
C ASP A 570 59.74 35.59 -9.06
N GLY A 571 58.50 35.55 -9.54
CA GLY A 571 58.10 36.25 -10.76
C GLY A 571 58.22 37.78 -10.66
N LEU A 572 57.92 38.37 -9.50
CA LEU A 572 58.13 39.80 -9.25
C LEU A 572 59.62 40.15 -9.18
N ALA A 573 60.44 39.30 -8.59
CA ALA A 573 61.90 39.49 -8.54
C ALA A 573 62.50 39.46 -9.96
N ALA A 574 62.16 38.45 -10.77
CA ALA A 574 62.61 38.36 -12.16
C ALA A 574 62.17 39.59 -12.99
N LYS A 575 60.93 40.09 -12.79
CA LYS A 575 60.47 41.32 -13.45
C LYS A 575 61.29 42.54 -13.03
N ARG A 576 61.68 42.66 -11.76
CA ARG A 576 62.54 43.75 -11.27
C ARG A 576 63.94 43.67 -11.89
N GLU A 577 64.50 42.48 -12.03
CA GLU A 577 65.80 42.27 -12.69
C GLU A 577 65.76 42.70 -14.16
N VAL A 578 64.73 42.28 -14.91
CA VAL A 578 64.54 42.70 -16.30
C VAL A 578 64.38 44.22 -16.40
N LEU A 579 63.59 44.83 -15.51
CA LEU A 579 63.40 46.28 -15.49
C LEU A 579 64.72 47.01 -15.24
N HIS A 580 65.54 46.53 -14.31
CA HIS A 580 66.87 47.09 -14.04
C HIS A 580 67.81 46.95 -15.25
N ALA A 581 67.82 45.79 -15.92
CA ALA A 581 68.60 45.57 -17.13
C ALA A 581 68.18 46.51 -18.27
N LEU A 582 66.86 46.74 -18.44
CA LEU A 582 66.34 47.70 -19.41
C LEU A 582 66.73 49.14 -19.07
N GLN A 583 66.67 49.54 -17.80
CA GLN A 583 67.11 50.86 -17.36
C GLN A 583 68.61 51.08 -17.65
N GLN A 584 69.46 50.09 -17.39
CA GLN A 584 70.87 50.15 -17.73
C GLN A 584 71.11 50.26 -19.24
N LEU A 585 70.35 49.49 -20.05
CA LEU A 585 70.43 49.58 -21.50
C LEU A 585 70.05 50.98 -22.00
N VAL A 586 68.97 51.56 -21.46
CA VAL A 586 68.52 52.92 -21.81
C VAL A 586 69.61 53.93 -21.46
N GLN A 587 70.16 53.90 -20.24
CA GLN A 587 71.26 54.78 -19.85
C GLN A 587 72.48 54.65 -20.78
N ASN A 588 72.86 53.41 -21.13
CA ASN A 588 73.97 53.17 -22.07
C ASN A 588 73.69 53.74 -23.47
N LYS A 589 72.44 53.64 -23.95
CA LYS A 589 72.03 54.19 -25.25
C LYS A 589 71.96 55.72 -25.21
N GLU A 590 71.46 56.32 -24.14
CA GLU A 590 71.48 57.77 -23.92
C GLU A 590 72.91 58.31 -23.92
N HIS A 591 73.83 57.65 -23.19
CA HIS A 591 75.25 57.99 -23.21
C HIS A 591 75.88 57.88 -24.62
N ALA A 592 75.55 56.83 -25.37
CA ALA A 592 76.01 56.68 -26.75
C ALA A 592 75.46 57.76 -27.67
N CYS A 593 74.18 58.12 -27.55
CA CYS A 593 73.56 59.22 -28.30
C CYS A 593 74.27 60.56 -28.02
N VAL A 594 74.55 60.88 -26.76
CA VAL A 594 75.33 62.09 -26.40
C VAL A 594 76.73 62.05 -27.01
N GLY A 595 77.35 60.86 -27.08
CA GLY A 595 78.62 60.66 -27.79
C GLY A 595 78.50 60.98 -29.29
N TYR A 596 77.50 60.41 -29.96
CA TYR A 596 77.24 60.68 -31.38
C TYR A 596 76.91 62.14 -31.65
N GLU A 597 76.15 62.81 -30.77
CA GLU A 597 75.88 64.26 -30.88
C GLU A 597 77.16 65.09 -30.82
N LYS A 598 78.08 64.76 -29.90
CA LYS A 598 79.41 65.41 -29.83
C LYS A 598 80.22 65.18 -31.09
N ASP A 599 80.23 63.95 -31.61
CA ASP A 599 80.95 63.62 -32.85
C ASP A 599 80.36 64.35 -34.05
N LEU A 600 79.02 64.44 -34.13
CA LEU A 600 78.31 65.16 -35.18
C LEU A 600 78.61 66.65 -35.13
N LEU A 601 78.59 67.26 -33.94
CA LEU A 601 79.02 68.65 -33.73
C LEU A 601 80.47 68.86 -34.15
N ALA A 602 81.38 67.92 -33.84
CA ALA A 602 82.77 68.01 -34.26
C ALA A 602 82.95 67.92 -35.78
N VAL A 603 82.13 67.11 -36.47
CA VAL A 603 82.11 67.03 -37.95
C VAL A 603 81.54 68.30 -38.56
N VAL A 604 80.44 68.84 -38.01
CA VAL A 604 79.86 70.12 -38.45
C VAL A 604 80.88 71.25 -38.29
N SER A 605 81.53 71.40 -37.13
CA SER A 605 82.57 72.42 -36.93
C SER A 605 83.79 72.23 -37.84
N ARG A 606 84.13 70.99 -38.25
CA ARG A 606 85.16 70.77 -39.27
C ARG A 606 84.67 71.21 -40.65
N SER A 607 83.43 70.89 -41.02
CA SER A 607 82.85 71.31 -42.30
C SER A 607 82.72 72.83 -42.42
N GLU A 608 82.33 73.52 -41.34
CA GLU A 608 82.27 74.99 -41.27
C GLU A 608 83.65 75.63 -41.49
N LYS A 609 84.71 75.03 -40.93
CA LYS A 609 86.10 75.46 -41.17
C LYS A 609 86.54 75.26 -42.62
N TYR A 610 86.04 74.23 -43.31
CA TYR A 610 86.33 74.00 -44.73
C TYR A 610 85.55 74.96 -45.63
N THR A 611 84.31 75.33 -45.28
CA THR A 611 83.50 76.29 -46.06
C THR A 611 83.91 77.76 -45.87
N LEU A 612 84.59 78.10 -44.77
CA LEU A 612 85.18 79.44 -44.54
C LEU A 612 86.58 79.60 -45.17
N GLY A 613 87.13 78.51 -45.74
CA GLY A 613 88.42 78.50 -46.44
C GLY A 613 88.32 78.46 -47.98
N CYS A 614 87.11 78.41 -48.53
CA CYS A 614 86.79 78.71 -49.92
C CYS A 614 86.18 80.10 -49.99
#